data_AF-A0A547LHN0-F1
#
_entry.id   AF-A0A547LHN0-F1
#
_cell.length_a   1.000
_cell.length_b   1.000
_cell.length_c   1.000
_cell.angle_alpha   90.00
_cell.angle_beta   90.00
_cell.angle_gamma   90.00
#
_symmetry.space_group_name_H-M   'P 1'
#
loop_
_entity.id
_entity.type
_entity.pdbx_description
1 polymer ?
#
loop_
_entity_poly.entity_id
_entity_poly.type
_entity_poly.pdbx_seq_one_letter_code
_entity_poly.pdbx_strand_id
1 'polypeptide(L)'
;MVAVGDVVLLSTGLRYCVLEFLGNARGGRDARLIRKNADGTYSSFQKNAEMLIPAETPVFNPGDAVTIDGLKGTYMSREADGDVVRIMLEPRRRQLSGGGFVQIEAGIARASYALLVLQNRKV
;
A
#
# COMPACT_ATOMS: atom_id res chain seq x y z
N MET A 1 -6.45 16.82 -5.91
CA MET A 1 -5.01 16.87 -5.58
C MET A 1 -4.56 15.43 -5.34
N VAL A 2 -3.38 15.04 -5.83
CA VAL A 2 -2.85 13.69 -5.62
C VAL A 2 -2.56 13.46 -4.14
N ALA A 3 -2.91 12.28 -3.62
CA ALA A 3 -2.75 11.86 -2.23
C ALA A 3 -2.01 10.50 -2.14
N VAL A 4 -1.59 10.14 -0.93
CA VAL A 4 -1.00 8.81 -0.67
C VAL A 4 -2.02 7.72 -0.99
N GLY A 5 -1.57 6.68 -1.70
CA GLY A 5 -2.41 5.61 -2.22
C GLY A 5 -2.97 5.86 -3.63
N ASP A 6 -2.93 7.09 -4.14
CA ASP A 6 -3.34 7.35 -5.52
C ASP A 6 -2.41 6.64 -6.50
N VAL A 7 -2.99 6.14 -7.59
CA VAL A 7 -2.24 5.64 -8.74
C VAL A 7 -2.05 6.79 -9.72
N VAL A 8 -0.80 7.01 -10.11
CA VAL A 8 -0.38 8.06 -11.03
C VAL A 8 0.26 7.45 -12.27
N LEU A 9 0.15 8.16 -13.39
CA LEU A 9 0.78 7.78 -14.66
C LEU A 9 2.06 8.59 -14.88
N LEU A 10 3.15 7.91 -15.23
CA LEU A 10 4.34 8.56 -15.76
C LEU A 10 4.24 8.73 -17.28
N SER A 11 5.02 9.65 -17.87
CA SER A 11 5.07 9.87 -19.32
C SER A 11 5.46 8.62 -20.13
N THR A 12 6.05 7.61 -19.49
CA THR A 12 6.36 6.30 -20.07
C THR A 12 5.14 5.39 -20.21
N GLY A 13 3.97 5.79 -19.70
CA GLY A 13 2.76 4.97 -19.63
C GLY A 13 2.74 3.99 -18.44
N LEU A 14 3.78 3.99 -17.61
CA LEU A 14 3.83 3.15 -16.41
C LEU A 14 3.04 3.77 -15.27
N ARG A 15 2.31 2.92 -14.54
CA ARG A 15 1.54 3.29 -13.36
C ARG A 15 2.35 3.04 -12.09
N TYR A 16 2.27 3.99 -11.18
CA TYR A 16 2.89 3.92 -9.86
C TYR A 16 1.86 4.33 -8.81
N CYS A 17 1.99 3.81 -7.60
CA CYS A 17 1.24 4.27 -6.44
C CYS A 17 2.07 5.30 -5.66
N VAL A 18 1.42 6.35 -5.14
CA VAL A 18 2.05 7.35 -4.28
C VAL A 18 2.25 6.77 -2.89
N LEU A 19 3.50 6.65 -2.46
CA LEU A 19 3.88 6.09 -1.17
C LEU A 19 3.85 7.14 -0.05
N GLU A 20 4.46 8.30 -0.29
CA GLU A 20 4.55 9.40 0.67
C GLU A 20 4.94 10.70 -0.06
N PHE A 21 4.80 11.83 0.63
CA PHE A 21 5.30 13.12 0.18
C PHE A 21 6.47 13.59 1.04
N LEU A 22 7.50 14.11 0.38
CA LEU A 22 8.75 14.57 0.97
C LEU A 22 8.94 16.05 0.66
N GLY A 23 9.49 16.83 1.60
CA GLY A 23 9.92 18.19 1.32
C GLY A 23 11.12 18.20 0.36
N ASN A 24 11.17 19.14 -0.57
CA ASN A 24 12.31 19.30 -1.47
C ASN A 24 13.09 20.61 -1.20
N ALA A 25 14.35 20.65 -1.64
CA ALA A 25 15.27 21.78 -1.39
C ALA A 25 14.83 23.10 -2.03
N ARG A 26 13.83 23.09 -2.93
CA ARG A 26 13.27 24.26 -3.60
C ARG A 26 12.01 24.80 -2.92
N GLY A 27 11.65 24.28 -1.74
CA GLY A 27 10.47 24.71 -0.98
C GLY A 27 9.15 24.07 -1.44
N GLY A 28 9.20 23.10 -2.36
CA GLY A 28 8.05 22.32 -2.83
C GLY A 28 7.97 20.93 -2.18
N ARG A 29 7.11 20.08 -2.75
CA ARG A 29 6.98 18.67 -2.34
C ARG A 29 7.30 17.73 -3.50
N ASP A 30 8.09 16.72 -3.20
CA ASP A 30 8.25 15.56 -4.07
C ASP A 30 7.37 14.41 -3.56
N ALA A 31 6.92 13.56 -4.46
CA ALA A 31 6.29 12.30 -4.12
C ALA A 31 7.28 11.17 -4.31
N ARG A 32 7.35 10.29 -3.31
CA ARG A 32 7.94 8.97 -3.49
C ARG A 32 6.87 8.05 -4.07
N LEU A 33 7.18 7.46 -5.21
CA LEU A 33 6.33 6.56 -5.97
C LEU A 33 6.84 5.13 -5.82
N ILE A 34 5.92 4.18 -5.79
CA ILE A 34 6.22 2.76 -5.69
C ILE A 34 5.36 1.95 -6.66
N ARG A 35 5.95 0.92 -7.26
CA ARG A 35 5.28 -0.03 -8.14
C ARG A 35 5.74 -1.44 -7.84
N LYS A 36 4.83 -2.41 -7.96
CA LYS A 36 5.16 -3.83 -7.91
C LYS A 36 5.50 -4.33 -9.33
N ASN A 37 6.65 -4.97 -9.47
CA ASN A 37 7.10 -5.57 -10.73
C ASN A 37 6.50 -6.98 -10.91
N ALA A 38 6.56 -7.50 -12.14
CA ALA A 38 6.00 -8.82 -12.46
C ALA A 38 6.71 -9.99 -11.74
N ASP A 39 7.98 -9.82 -11.38
CA ASP A 39 8.79 -10.77 -10.60
C ASP A 39 8.52 -10.70 -9.09
N GLY A 40 7.59 -9.85 -8.65
CA GLY A 40 7.26 -9.64 -7.24
C GLY A 40 8.15 -8.64 -6.50
N THR A 41 9.19 -8.11 -7.14
CA THR A 41 10.02 -7.05 -6.56
C THR A 41 9.31 -5.69 -6.62
N TYR A 42 9.88 -4.68 -5.96
CA TYR A 42 9.33 -3.32 -5.97
C TYR A 42 10.33 -2.35 -6.59
N SER A 43 9.82 -1.46 -7.44
CA SER A 43 10.56 -0.32 -7.97
C SER A 43 10.07 0.96 -7.28
N SER A 44 11.00 1.84 -6.91
CA SER A 44 10.68 3.16 -6.37
C SER A 44 11.27 4.28 -7.23
N PHE A 45 10.59 5.42 -7.22
CA PHE A 45 10.99 6.59 -7.98
C PHE A 45 10.54 7.86 -7.24
N GLN A 46 11.29 8.96 -7.36
CA GLN A 46 10.90 10.25 -6.77
C GLN A 46 10.64 11.26 -7.87
N LYS A 47 9.53 11.99 -7.77
CA LYS A 47 9.14 13.02 -8.74
C LYS A 47 8.50 14.20 -8.03
N ASN A 48 8.66 15.41 -8.59
CA ASN A 48 7.91 16.57 -8.12
C ASN A 48 6.40 16.26 -8.13
N ALA A 49 5.74 16.47 -6.99
CA ALA A 49 4.32 16.17 -6.78
C ALA A 49 3.40 16.95 -7.73
N GLU A 50 3.79 18.17 -8.13
CA GLU A 50 3.02 19.01 -9.05
C GLU A 50 3.01 18.48 -10.49
N MET A 51 3.95 17.60 -10.82
CA MET A 51 4.08 17.00 -12.15
C MET A 51 3.43 15.61 -12.25
N LEU A 52 2.66 15.21 -11.23
CA LEU A 52 1.97 13.92 -11.22
C LEU A 52 0.66 14.01 -11.98
N ILE A 53 0.42 13.03 -12.85
CA ILE A 53 -0.83 12.88 -13.58
C ILE A 53 -1.65 11.81 -12.83
N PRO A 54 -2.75 12.18 -12.15
CA PRO A 54 -3.60 11.20 -11.46
C PRO A 54 -4.25 10.26 -12.47
N ALA A 55 -4.30 8.97 -12.14
CA ALA A 55 -4.94 7.93 -12.94
C ALA A 55 -6.09 7.27 -12.18
N GLU A 56 -5.91 6.95 -10.91
CA GLU A 56 -6.94 6.34 -10.06
C GLU A 56 -6.75 6.76 -8.60
N THR A 57 -7.86 6.89 -7.87
CA THR A 57 -7.88 7.07 -6.41
C THR A 57 -8.59 5.87 -5.79
N PRO A 58 -7.86 4.80 -5.44
CA PRO A 58 -8.45 3.62 -4.84
C PRO A 58 -9.11 3.95 -3.50
N VAL A 59 -10.27 3.34 -3.26
CA VAL A 59 -11.02 3.43 -2.00
C VAL A 59 -11.26 2.01 -1.47
N PHE A 60 -11.12 1.87 -0.15
CA PHE A 60 -11.47 0.66 0.59
C PHE A 60 -12.51 1.03 1.65
N ASN A 61 -13.56 0.22 1.77
CA ASN A 61 -14.61 0.38 2.75
C ASN A 61 -14.40 -0.60 3.91
N PRO A 62 -14.72 -0.20 5.15
CA PRO A 62 -14.71 -1.11 6.29
C PRO A 62 -15.49 -2.39 5.96
N GLY A 63 -14.87 -3.56 6.13
CA GLY A 63 -15.45 -4.85 5.74
C GLY A 63 -14.93 -5.43 4.42
N ASP A 64 -14.24 -4.65 3.59
CA ASP A 64 -13.65 -5.15 2.35
C ASP A 64 -12.60 -6.22 2.64
N ALA A 65 -12.66 -7.34 1.92
CA ALA A 65 -11.63 -8.37 1.95
C ALA A 65 -10.34 -7.83 1.31
N VAL A 66 -9.23 -7.95 2.03
CA VAL A 66 -7.92 -7.46 1.59
C VAL A 66 -6.82 -8.48 1.91
N THR A 67 -5.70 -8.35 1.22
CA THR A 67 -4.46 -9.08 1.48
C THR A 67 -3.33 -8.10 1.77
N ILE A 68 -2.52 -8.40 2.79
CA ILE A 68 -1.30 -7.67 3.10
C ILE A 68 -0.19 -8.65 3.45
N ASP A 69 0.94 -8.54 2.76
CA ASP A 69 2.11 -9.43 2.86
C ASP A 69 1.75 -10.92 2.71
N GLY A 70 0.81 -11.20 1.81
CA GLY A 70 0.27 -12.55 1.58
C GLY A 70 -0.69 -13.05 2.66
N LEU A 71 -0.99 -12.23 3.67
CA LEU A 71 -1.93 -12.55 4.74
C LEU A 71 -3.31 -11.97 4.42
N LYS A 72 -4.33 -12.80 4.55
CA LYS A 72 -5.73 -12.38 4.36
C LYS A 72 -6.24 -11.62 5.58
N GLY A 73 -7.15 -10.68 5.33
CA GLY A 73 -7.81 -9.93 6.36
C GLY A 73 -8.95 -9.07 5.83
N THR A 74 -9.49 -8.25 6.72
CA THR A 74 -10.57 -7.32 6.45
C THR A 74 -10.09 -5.90 6.70
N TYR A 75 -10.29 -4.99 5.74
CA TYR A 75 -9.99 -3.58 5.94
C TYR A 75 -10.91 -3.02 7.03
N MET A 76 -10.32 -2.31 8.00
CA MET A 76 -11.07 -1.69 9.10
C MET A 76 -11.21 -0.19 8.90
N SER A 77 -10.08 0.52 8.79
CA SER A 77 -10.07 1.97 8.70
C SER A 77 -8.71 2.49 8.23
N ARG A 78 -8.72 3.77 7.83
CA ARG A 78 -7.53 4.57 7.54
C ARG A 78 -7.28 5.51 8.71
N GLU A 79 -6.05 5.60 9.19
CA GLU A 79 -5.68 6.51 10.27
C GLU A 79 -5.74 7.97 9.79
N ALA A 80 -5.82 8.93 10.73
CA ALA A 80 -6.07 10.34 10.44
C ALA A 80 -5.03 10.96 9.49
N ASP A 81 -3.77 10.55 9.61
CA ASP A 81 -2.67 11.01 8.75
C ASP A 81 -2.72 10.43 7.34
N GLY A 82 -3.64 9.50 7.06
CA GLY A 82 -3.89 8.95 5.73
C GLY A 82 -2.87 7.90 5.26
N ASP A 83 -1.68 7.81 5.84
CA ASP A 83 -0.65 6.93 5.28
C ASP A 83 -0.71 5.49 5.81
N VAL A 84 -1.40 5.32 6.95
CA VAL A 84 -1.52 4.05 7.66
C VAL A 84 -2.95 3.54 7.63
N VAL A 85 -3.10 2.23 7.41
CA VAL A 85 -4.37 1.50 7.49
C VAL A 85 -4.35 0.44 8.56
N ARG A 86 -5.53 0.15 9.10
CA ARG A 86 -5.79 -0.93 10.04
C ARG A 86 -6.53 -2.06 9.35
N ILE A 87 -6.01 -3.27 9.53
CA ILE A 87 -6.51 -4.47 8.88
C ILE A 87 -6.71 -5.53 9.97
N MET A 88 -7.89 -6.12 10.05
CA MET A 88 -8.15 -7.28 10.88
C MET A 88 -7.64 -8.52 10.14
N LEU A 89 -6.54 -9.11 10.60
CA LEU A 89 -6.00 -10.34 10.02
C LEU A 89 -6.84 -11.55 10.43
N GLU A 90 -7.07 -12.46 9.49
CA GLU A 90 -7.72 -13.73 9.78
C GLU A 90 -6.84 -14.61 10.69
N PRO A 91 -7.44 -15.38 11.63
CA PRO A 91 -6.73 -16.42 12.34
C PRO A 91 -6.05 -17.38 11.38
N ARG A 92 -4.82 -17.80 11.70
CA ARG A 92 -4.04 -18.68 10.84
C ARG A 92 -3.20 -19.65 11.64
N ARG A 93 -2.76 -20.72 10.99
CA ARG A 93 -1.91 -21.75 11.58
C ARG A 93 -0.58 -21.78 10.86
N ARG A 94 0.52 -21.80 11.62
CA ARG A 94 1.88 -21.90 11.07
C ARG A 94 2.54 -23.18 11.57
N GLN A 95 3.10 -23.96 10.65
CA GLN A 95 3.89 -25.13 10.98
C GLN A 95 5.29 -24.70 11.44
N LEU A 96 5.78 -25.33 12.51
CA LEU A 96 7.12 -25.10 13.02
C LEU A 96 8.12 -26.05 12.38
N SER A 97 9.37 -25.59 12.21
CA SER A 97 10.45 -26.37 11.62
C SER A 97 10.78 -27.65 12.40
N GLY A 98 10.52 -27.67 13.71
CA GLY A 98 10.74 -28.84 14.58
C GLY A 98 9.55 -29.80 14.71
N GLY A 99 8.50 -29.62 13.91
CA GLY A 99 7.22 -30.33 14.06
C GLY A 99 6.23 -29.59 14.96
N GLY A 100 4.94 -29.90 14.80
CA GLY A 100 3.85 -29.20 15.48
C GLY A 100 3.43 -27.89 14.79
N PHE A 101 2.48 -27.20 15.42
CA PHE A 101 1.87 -26.00 14.84
C PHE A 101 1.60 -24.94 15.92
N VAL A 102 1.67 -23.68 15.51
CA VAL A 102 1.21 -22.55 16.30
C VAL A 102 -0.08 -22.01 15.70
N GLN A 103 -1.07 -21.85 16.56
CA GLN A 103 -2.30 -21.12 16.29
C GLN A 103 -2.01 -19.63 16.48
N ILE A 104 -2.26 -18.82 15.45
CA ILE A 104 -2.16 -17.36 15.50
C ILE A 104 -3.59 -16.85 15.41
N GLU A 105 -4.10 -16.31 16.51
CA GLU A 105 -5.44 -15.75 16.57
C GLU A 105 -5.58 -14.47 15.74
N ALA A 106 -6.82 -14.01 15.56
CA ALA A 106 -7.10 -12.75 14.89
C ALA A 106 -6.34 -11.59 15.55
N GLY A 107 -5.86 -10.66 14.73
CA GLY A 107 -5.08 -9.53 15.21
C GLY A 107 -5.15 -8.34 14.28
N ILE A 108 -5.00 -7.14 14.84
CA ILE A 108 -4.99 -5.91 14.06
C ILE A 108 -3.56 -5.64 13.56
N ALA A 109 -3.39 -5.60 12.25
CA ALA A 109 -2.18 -5.12 11.60
C ALA A 109 -2.30 -3.65 11.22
N ARG A 110 -1.18 -2.92 11.34
CA ARG A 110 -1.01 -1.57 10.79
C ARG A 110 -0.06 -1.66 9.59
N ALA A 111 -0.46 -1.10 8.46
CA ALA A 111 0.33 -1.17 7.22
C ALA A 111 0.23 0.14 6.43
N SER A 112 1.13 0.34 5.47
CA SER A 112 1.07 1.46 4.53
C SER A 112 -0.13 1.33 3.60
N TYR A 113 -0.88 2.43 3.41
CA TYR A 113 -2.01 2.46 2.47
C TYR A 113 -1.58 2.19 1.03
N ALA A 114 -0.44 2.73 0.62
CA ALA A 114 0.11 2.51 -0.72
C ALA A 114 0.45 1.02 -0.96
N LEU A 115 0.99 0.34 0.05
CA LEU A 115 1.26 -1.11 -0.04
C LEU A 115 -0.04 -1.90 -0.11
N LEU A 116 -1.07 -1.51 0.65
CA LEU A 116 -2.39 -2.13 0.54
C LEU A 116 -2.94 -1.99 -0.88
N VAL A 117 -2.85 -0.80 -1.49
CA VAL A 117 -3.25 -0.56 -2.89
C VAL A 117 -2.50 -1.49 -3.83
N LEU A 118 -1.16 -1.55 -3.75
CA LEU A 118 -0.35 -2.40 -4.65
C LEU A 118 -0.66 -3.90 -4.53
N GLN A 119 -1.10 -4.36 -3.36
CA GLN A 119 -1.40 -5.78 -3.14
C GLN A 119 -2.83 -6.16 -3.52
N ASN A 120 -3.76 -5.20 -3.58
CA ASN A 120 -5.19 -5.45 -3.78
C ASN A 120 -5.76 -4.84 -5.07
N ARG A 121 -4.98 -4.02 -5.78
CA ARG A 121 -5.38 -3.39 -7.04
C ARG A 121 -4.34 -3.63 -8.12
N LYS A 122 -4.78 -3.61 -9.38
CA LYS A 122 -3.89 -3.73 -10.54
C LYS A 122 -3.24 -2.37 -10.80
N VAL A 123 -1.94 -2.27 -10.57
CA VAL A 123 -1.12 -1.09 -10.90
C VAL A 123 -0.31 -1.34 -12.16
#